data_AF-A0A3D0SGJ0-F1
#
_entry.id   AF-A0A3D0SGJ0-F1
#
_cell.length_a   1.000
_cell.length_b   1.000
_cell.length_c   1.000
_cell.angle_alpha   90.00
_cell.angle_beta   90.00
_cell.angle_gamma   90.00
#
_symmetry.space_group_name_H-M   'P 1'
#
loop_
_entity.id
_entity.type
_entity.pdbx_description
1 polymer ?
#
loop_
_entity_poly.entity_id
_entity_poly.type
_entity_poly.pdbx_seq_one_letter_code
_entity_poly.pdbx_strand_id
1 'polypeptide(L)' 'IPMTQTVAMGDGANDLKMMGVAALGVAFEAKPVVNAQADVAIRYSGLDALLTYLQ' A
#
# COMPACT_ATOMS: atom_id res chain seq x y z
N ILE A 1 -9.65 15.43 3.39
CA ILE A 1 -10.21 14.29 2.65
C ILE A 1 -10.71 13.28 3.67
N PRO A 2 -11.91 12.67 3.51
CA PRO A 2 -12.39 11.62 4.39
C PRO A 2 -11.40 10.45 4.49
N MET A 3 -11.33 9.76 5.63
CA MET A 3 -10.43 8.59 5.78
C MET A 3 -10.72 7.50 4.74
N THR A 4 -11.98 7.37 4.31
CA THR A 4 -12.42 6.46 3.24
C THR A 4 -11.84 6.81 1.86
N GLN A 5 -11.20 7.98 1.72
CA GLN A 5 -10.52 8.42 0.50
C GLN A 5 -9.03 8.63 0.76
N THR A 6 -8.40 7.70 1.48
CA THR A 6 -6.96 7.74 1.78
C THR A 6 -6.27 6.48 1.28
N VAL A 7 -5.06 6.67 0.77
CA VAL A 7 -4.19 5.59 0.30
C VAL A 7 -2.83 5.78 0.95
N ALA A 8 -2.27 4.69 1.46
CA ALA A 8 -0.91 4.67 2.02
C ALA A 8 -0.12 3.57 1.31
N MET A 9 1.07 3.92 0.83
CA MET A 9 1.97 2.98 0.17
C MET A 9 3.31 2.95 0.89
N GLY A 10 3.88 1.77 1.09
CA GLY A 10 5.18 1.59 1.73
C GLY A 10 5.83 0.25 1.37
N ASP A 11 7.11 0.12 1.67
CA ASP A 11 7.92 -1.08 1.42
C ASP A 11 8.38 -1.77 2.72
N GLY A 12 8.28 -1.05 3.85
CA GLY A 12 8.85 -1.44 5.13
C GLY A 12 7.83 -1.75 6.22
N ALA A 13 8.30 -2.43 7.27
CA ALA A 13 7.47 -2.75 8.44
C ALA A 13 7.08 -1.50 9.26
N ASN A 14 7.85 -0.42 9.15
CA ASN A 14 7.53 0.89 9.72
C ASN A 14 6.22 1.47 9.16
N ASP A 15 5.87 1.13 7.92
CA ASP A 15 4.71 1.70 7.24
C ASP A 15 3.42 0.95 7.55
N LEU A 16 3.49 -0.25 8.15
CA LEU A 16 2.33 -1.10 8.45
C LEU A 16 1.26 -0.40 9.30
N LYS A 17 1.69 0.42 10.27
CA LYS A 17 0.74 1.20 11.08
C LYS A 17 0.03 2.26 10.27
N MET A 18 0.72 2.90 9.33
CA MET A 18 0.14 3.90 8.43
C MET A 18 -0.79 3.24 7.43
N MET A 19 -0.35 2.13 6.81
CA MET A 19 -1.13 1.35 5.85
C MET A 19 -2.40 0.79 6.46
N GLY A 20 -2.34 0.26 7.69
CA GLY A 20 -3.52 -0.27 8.39
C GLY A 20 -4.53 0.79 8.85
N VAL A 21 -4.20 2.08 8.77
CA VAL A 21 -5.13 3.20 9.07
C VAL A 21 -5.75 3.79 7.80
N ALA A 22 -5.09 3.63 6.64
CA ALA A 22 -5.60 4.10 5.37
C ALA A 22 -6.78 3.24 4.88
N ALA A 23 -7.59 3.76 3.96
CA ALA A 23 -8.64 2.97 3.32
C ALA A 23 -8.09 1.95 2.32
N LEU A 24 -6.89 2.21 1.77
CA LEU A 24 -6.14 1.27 0.95
C LEU A 24 -4.65 1.33 1.32
N GLY A 25 -4.13 0.24 1.89
CA GLY A 25 -2.72 0.01 2.16
C GLY A 25 -2.05 -0.77 1.02
N VAL A 26 -1.04 -0.20 0.37
CA VAL A 26 -0.33 -0.83 -0.74
C VAL A 26 1.14 -1.11 -0.39
N ALA A 27 1.53 -2.37 -0.43
CA ALA A 27 2.93 -2.75 -0.37
C ALA A 27 3.59 -2.54 -1.74
N PHE A 28 4.70 -1.81 -1.80
CA PHE A 28 5.47 -1.58 -3.03
C PHE A 28 6.85 -2.21 -2.90
N GLU A 29 7.16 -3.20 -3.76
CA GLU A 29 8.41 -3.98 -3.74
C GLU A 29 8.82 -4.46 -2.33
N ALA A 30 7.83 -4.73 -1.48
CA ALA A 30 8.04 -4.91 -0.06
C ALA A 30 8.49 -6.34 0.30
N LYS A 31 9.03 -6.51 1.50
CA LYS A 31 9.37 -7.83 2.06
C LYS A 31 8.12 -8.69 2.27
N PRO A 32 8.23 -10.03 2.30
CA PRO A 32 7.07 -10.93 2.46
C PRO A 32 6.17 -10.61 3.66
N VAL A 33 6.77 -10.18 4.78
CA VAL A 33 6.03 -9.79 5.99
C VAL A 33 5.17 -8.55 5.80
N VAL A 34 5.58 -7.62 4.93
CA VAL A 34 4.82 -6.40 4.61
C VAL A 34 3.73 -6.72 3.60
N ASN A 35 4.06 -7.50 2.55
CA ASN A 35 3.10 -7.95 1.55
C ASN A 35 1.92 -8.72 2.18
N ALA A 36 2.17 -9.55 3.18
CA ALA A 36 1.13 -10.33 3.86
C ALA A 36 0.17 -9.49 4.72
N GLN A 37 0.52 -8.23 5.01
CA GLN A 37 -0.24 -7.32 5.87
C GLN A 37 -0.83 -6.12 5.11
N ALA A 38 -0.50 -5.96 3.83
CA ALA A 38 -1.06 -4.94 2.97
C ALA A 38 -2.33 -5.44 2.27
N ASP A 39 -3.23 -4.54 1.89
CA ASP A 39 -4.41 -4.90 1.11
C ASP A 39 -4.03 -5.33 -0.32
N VAL A 40 -3.01 -4.67 -0.89
CA VAL A 40 -2.48 -4.91 -2.24
C VAL A 40 -0.95 -4.93 -2.19
N ALA A 41 -0.32 -5.74 -3.03
CA ALA A 41 1.13 -5.75 -3.21
C ALA A 41 1.53 -5.59 -4.69
N ILE A 42 2.26 -4.51 -5.00
CA ILE A 42 2.87 -4.27 -6.31
C ILE A 42 4.31 -4.78 -6.24
N ARG A 43 4.60 -5.85 -6.99
CA ARG A 43 5.87 -6.60 -6.88
C ARG A 43 6.79 -6.51 -8.09
N TYR A 44 6.24 -6.16 -9.25
CA TYR A 44 6.93 -6.24 -10.54
C TYR A 44 6.53 -5.09 -11.47
N SER A 45 6.35 -3.88 -10.94
CA SER A 45 5.93 -2.70 -11.71
C SER A 45 6.44 -1.43 -11.02
N GLY A 46 6.48 -0.32 -11.77
CA GLY A 46 6.82 0.98 -11.22
C GLY A 46 5.72 1.54 -10.31
N LEU A 47 6.01 2.68 -9.68
CA LEU A 47 5.09 3.37 -8.77
C LEU A 47 3.78 3.78 -9.45
N ASP A 48 3.81 4.00 -10.76
CA ASP A 48 2.69 4.30 -11.63
C ASP A 48 1.61 3.21 -11.65
N ALA A 49 1.96 1.96 -11.34
CA ALA A 49 0.99 0.88 -11.18
C ALA A 49 -0.07 1.20 -10.10
N LEU A 50 0.23 2.10 -9.15
CA LEU A 50 -0.75 2.60 -8.18
C LEU A 50 -1.97 3.22 -8.86
N LEU A 51 -1.80 3.91 -9.98
CA LEU A 51 -2.89 4.59 -10.69
C LEU A 51 -4.00 3.64 -11.13
N THR A 52 -3.68 2.36 -11.34
CA THR A 52 -4.67 1.34 -11.69
C THR A 52 -5.65 1.02 -10.56
N TYR A 53 -5.30 1.39 -9.31
CA TYR A 53 -6.12 1.20 -8.11
C TYR A 53 -6.88 2.48 -7.68
N LEU A 54 -6.63 3.63 -8.31
CA LEU A 54 -7.18 4.94 -7.89
C LEU A 54 -8.40 5.40 -8.72
N GLN A 55 -9.32 4.48 -9.02
CA GLN A 55 -10.50 4.80 -9.84
C GLN A 55 -11.63 5.47 -9.05
#